data_AF-R4LD63-F1
#
_entry.id   AF-R4LD63-F1
#
_cell.length_a   1.000
_cell.length_b   1.000
_cell.length_c   1.000
_cell.angle_alpha   90.00
_cell.angle_beta   90.00
_cell.angle_gamma   90.00
#
_symmetry.space_group_name_H-M   'P 1'
#
loop_
_entity.id
_entity.type
_entity.pdbx_description
1 polymer ?
#
loop_
_entity_poly.entity_id
_entity_poly.type
_entity_poly.pdbx_seq_one_letter_code
_entity_poly.pdbx_strand_id
1 'polypeptide(L)'
;MSRSDDRGSLPLALLLIVIATGLCGLLAATVNAQTAGARSTIHSTEALDAAQSGIDVALGHLRTATASDGTGDPAKLPCGPFTGSVNSATDQTYTVALYYLASQPPAGDVAWAAANKLPCTGTSFSGTQTPVYALLSSTGKALAGDTSARTVTATYTLHSKTRENVAGGLIHVLGRHDPDLCFAAPSTTPAAGDPLRLQVCDGTDARQKFAYVSTLNLRLVSADMCLDAPPVQNEPVVFRACATPVTERQQWSLNDRANVEGTRNGDRDRQCFHVVTPGQAGSAIVLHAVAGDPKGTSQYDAACDGDYTITRSFQPDPAVGTGAAGAKTNQLVNFEQFGRCLDVTGNDVAAPYMVIWPCKQSPAGRIQWNQVWHLPALAPGRTSATGVIWVADQNSVTYCLSSPGMLSYPKLVRCDPAAAPTAATTWTRRGNTGVFATAYRIETTYQAPGGTSWCLAPTDPKVDAWSTGNNDTSKGTLAACDGSPGQKWNADPMVLSPAVTDLSEK
;
A
#
# COMPACT_ATOMS: atom_id res chain seq x y z
N MET A 1 36.56 98.74 29.95
CA MET A 1 36.87 97.34 30.33
C MET A 1 35.83 96.88 31.33
N SER A 2 34.75 96.26 30.84
CA SER A 2 33.68 95.69 31.66
C SER A 2 34.05 94.23 31.95
N ARG A 3 34.26 93.90 33.23
CA ARG A 3 34.42 92.52 33.70
C ARG A 3 33.01 91.95 33.86
N SER A 4 32.61 91.11 32.91
CA SER A 4 31.42 90.24 33.03
C SER A 4 31.67 89.25 34.18
N ASP A 5 30.75 89.21 35.14
CA ASP A 5 30.84 88.39 36.35
C ASP A 5 30.20 87.01 36.05
N ASP A 6 31.01 86.02 35.67
CA ASP A 6 30.61 84.65 35.29
C ASP A 6 30.19 83.78 36.51
N ARG A 7 29.51 84.34 37.51
CA ARG A 7 29.18 83.64 38.77
C ARG A 7 27.98 82.68 38.67
N GLY A 8 27.32 82.58 37.51
CA GLY A 8 26.18 81.68 37.28
C GLY A 8 26.45 80.49 36.34
N SER A 9 27.63 80.42 35.71
CA SER A 9 27.92 79.42 34.65
C SER A 9 28.34 78.04 35.18
N LEU A 10 28.99 77.99 36.35
CA LEU A 10 29.47 76.75 36.98
C LEU A 10 28.35 75.77 37.37
N PRO A 11 27.25 76.21 38.04
CA PRO A 11 26.14 75.32 38.37
C PRO A 11 25.41 74.80 37.13
N LEU A 12 25.27 75.64 36.09
CA LEU A 12 24.62 75.28 34.83
C LEU A 12 25.45 74.25 34.05
N ALA A 13 26.78 74.42 34.01
CA ALA A 13 27.69 73.46 33.40
C ALA A 13 27.70 72.10 34.14
N LEU A 14 27.66 72.11 35.47
CA LEU A 14 27.53 70.88 36.28
C LEU A 14 26.20 70.17 36.02
N LEU A 15 25.09 70.89 35.94
CA LEU A 15 23.78 70.32 35.61
C LEU A 15 23.78 69.67 34.22
N LEU A 16 24.35 70.35 33.22
CA LEU A 16 24.48 69.81 31.86
C LEU A 16 25.34 68.55 31.81
N ILE A 17 26.44 68.49 32.56
CA ILE A 17 27.28 67.29 32.64
C ILE A 17 26.53 66.14 33.31
N VAL A 18 25.78 66.39 34.38
CA VAL A 18 24.96 65.35 35.05
C VAL A 18 23.86 64.83 34.14
N ILE A 19 23.16 65.71 33.41
CA ILE A 19 22.13 65.30 32.46
C ILE A 19 22.77 64.52 31.30
N ALA A 20 23.87 65.00 30.73
CA ALA A 20 24.56 64.33 29.62
C ALA A 20 25.07 62.94 30.01
N THR A 21 25.68 62.80 31.20
CA THR A 21 26.15 61.51 31.72
C THR A 21 24.99 60.57 32.04
N GLY A 22 23.90 61.07 32.61
CA GLY A 22 22.67 60.30 32.84
C GLY A 22 22.03 59.79 31.54
N LEU A 23 21.95 60.64 30.51
CA LEU A 23 21.43 60.26 29.20
C LEU A 23 22.32 59.24 28.49
N CYS A 24 23.65 59.41 28.57
CA CYS A 24 24.61 58.46 28.01
C CYS A 24 24.52 57.09 28.72
N GLY A 25 24.35 57.07 30.04
CA GLY A 25 24.15 55.84 30.81
C GLY A 25 22.89 55.08 30.39
N LEU A 26 21.77 55.80 30.22
CA LEU A 26 20.51 55.22 29.75
C LEU A 26 20.62 54.68 28.32
N LEU A 27 21.24 55.42 27.41
CA LEU A 27 21.47 54.98 26.03
C LEU A 27 22.39 53.75 25.95
N ALA A 28 23.43 53.69 26.78
CA ALA A 28 24.31 52.52 26.84
C ALA A 28 23.55 51.28 27.33
N ALA A 29 22.69 51.43 28.35
CA ALA A 29 21.87 50.33 28.86
C ALA A 29 20.85 49.83 27.82
N THR A 30 20.19 50.72 27.08
CA THR A 30 19.22 50.33 26.05
C THR A 30 19.89 49.67 24.85
N VAL A 31 21.05 50.18 24.39
CA VAL A 31 21.82 49.55 23.30
C VAL A 31 22.32 48.16 23.70
N ASN A 32 22.79 47.98 24.94
CA ASN A 32 23.21 46.66 25.43
C ASN A 32 22.03 45.69 25.50
N ALA A 33 20.86 46.13 25.98
CA ALA A 33 19.66 45.31 26.03
C ALA A 33 19.16 44.92 24.61
N GLN A 34 19.17 45.87 23.67
CA GLN A 34 18.82 45.61 22.27
C GLN A 34 19.82 44.66 21.59
N THR A 35 21.11 44.82 21.85
CA THR A 35 22.17 43.95 21.29
C THR A 35 22.06 42.54 21.85
N ALA A 36 21.80 42.40 23.16
CA ALA A 36 21.59 41.10 23.79
C ALA A 36 20.31 40.42 23.25
N GLY A 37 19.22 41.18 23.09
CA GLY A 37 17.98 40.68 22.49
C GLY A 37 18.16 40.23 21.04
N ALA A 38 18.84 41.05 20.23
CA ALA A 38 19.14 40.71 18.83
C ALA A 38 19.99 39.44 18.72
N ARG A 39 21.04 39.30 19.55
CA ARG A 39 21.85 38.08 19.61
C ARG A 39 21.03 36.87 20.02
N SER A 40 20.19 36.98 21.05
CA SER A 40 19.31 35.88 21.46
C SER A 40 18.37 35.43 20.35
N THR A 41 17.80 36.36 19.57
CA THR A 41 16.95 36.04 18.42
C THR A 41 17.75 35.35 17.32
N ILE A 42 18.93 35.87 16.97
CA ILE A 42 19.82 35.26 15.97
C ILE A 42 20.17 33.83 16.38
N HIS A 43 20.62 33.62 17.62
CA HIS A 43 20.97 32.29 18.12
C HIS A 43 19.75 31.35 18.11
N SER A 44 18.56 31.85 18.43
CA SER A 44 17.34 31.04 18.36
C SER A 44 17.02 30.58 16.93
N THR A 45 17.16 31.47 15.95
CA THR A 45 16.96 31.14 14.53
C THR A 45 18.02 30.16 14.04
N GLU A 46 19.29 30.42 14.34
CA GLU A 46 20.40 29.54 13.96
C GLU A 46 20.31 28.15 14.59
N ALA A 47 19.87 28.05 15.85
CA ALA A 47 19.60 26.78 16.50
C ALA A 47 18.45 26.01 15.84
N LEU A 48 17.40 26.71 15.38
CA LEU A 48 16.29 26.10 14.64
C LEU A 48 16.72 25.62 13.25
N ASP A 49 17.48 26.44 12.51
CA ASP A 49 18.03 26.08 11.20
C ASP A 49 18.95 24.85 11.32
N ALA A 50 19.75 24.78 12.38
CA ALA A 50 20.58 23.61 12.66
C ALA A 50 19.74 22.37 12.99
N ALA A 51 18.66 22.52 13.77
CA ALA A 51 17.74 21.42 14.05
C ALA A 51 17.10 20.89 12.75
N GLN A 52 16.60 21.77 11.88
CA GLN A 52 16.01 21.40 10.59
C GLN A 52 17.03 20.71 9.68
N SER A 53 18.25 21.24 9.60
CA SER A 53 19.34 20.62 8.84
C SER A 53 19.65 19.19 9.31
N GLY A 54 19.59 18.95 10.64
CA GLY A 54 19.72 17.60 11.19
C GLY A 54 18.62 16.65 10.71
N ILE A 55 17.36 17.10 10.66
CA ILE A 55 16.25 16.30 10.11
C ILE A 55 16.52 15.94 8.65
N ASP A 56 16.95 16.89 7.82
CA ASP A 56 17.23 16.66 6.40
C ASP A 56 18.36 15.66 6.19
N VAL A 57 19.44 15.75 6.97
CA VAL A 57 20.56 14.80 6.94
C VAL A 57 20.09 13.40 7.32
N ALA A 58 19.34 13.27 8.41
CA ALA A 58 18.83 11.98 8.85
C ALA A 58 17.85 11.37 7.84
N LEU A 59 16.99 12.17 7.19
CA LEU A 59 16.13 11.72 6.10
C LEU A 59 16.93 11.27 4.88
N GLY A 60 18.02 11.95 4.53
CA GLY A 60 18.94 11.52 3.47
C GLY A 60 19.54 10.14 3.74
N HIS A 61 19.96 9.91 4.98
CA HIS A 61 20.43 8.61 5.45
C HIS A 61 19.36 7.51 5.38
N LEU A 62 18.11 7.82 5.78
CA LEU A 62 16.99 6.89 5.66
C LEU A 62 16.66 6.55 4.19
N ARG A 63 16.66 7.55 3.31
CA ARG A 63 16.34 7.40 1.88
C ARG A 63 17.40 6.64 1.10
N THR A 64 18.64 6.60 1.59
CA THR A 64 19.75 5.88 0.96
C THR A 64 19.88 4.43 1.44
N ALA A 65 19.05 4.01 2.40
CA ALA A 65 18.96 2.62 2.86
C ALA A 65 18.22 1.74 1.83
N THR A 66 18.82 1.56 0.66
CA THR A 66 18.26 0.78 -0.45
C THR A 66 19.15 -0.39 -0.84
N ALA A 67 18.53 -1.48 -1.30
CA ALA A 67 19.16 -2.60 -1.97
C ALA A 67 19.60 -2.22 -3.39
N SER A 68 20.36 -3.10 -4.04
CA SER A 68 20.88 -2.87 -5.41
C SER A 68 19.79 -2.76 -6.48
N ASP A 69 18.59 -3.27 -6.21
CA ASP A 69 17.40 -3.16 -7.07
C ASP A 69 16.61 -1.85 -6.83
N GLY A 70 17.13 -0.95 -5.98
CA GLY A 70 16.47 0.31 -5.62
C GLY A 70 15.40 0.20 -4.55
N THR A 71 15.10 -1.01 -4.06
CA THR A 71 14.10 -1.22 -3.00
C THR A 71 14.66 -0.90 -1.63
N GLY A 72 13.80 -0.55 -0.66
CA GLY A 72 14.24 -0.29 0.72
C GLY A 72 14.85 -1.54 1.36
N ASP A 73 16.00 -1.40 2.00
CA ASP A 73 16.71 -2.48 2.71
C ASP A 73 16.77 -2.17 4.21
N PRO A 74 15.97 -2.88 5.05
CA PRO A 74 15.97 -2.69 6.48
C PRO A 74 17.35 -2.88 7.11
N ALA A 75 18.20 -3.77 6.59
CA ALA A 75 19.52 -4.02 7.15
C ALA A 75 20.50 -2.85 6.93
N LYS A 76 20.16 -1.93 6.02
CA LYS A 76 20.91 -0.69 5.76
C LYS A 76 20.32 0.54 6.45
N LEU A 77 19.19 0.41 7.13
CA LEU A 77 18.61 1.52 7.90
C LEU A 77 19.58 1.91 9.03
N PRO A 78 20.10 3.13 9.07
CA PRO A 78 21.13 3.52 10.03
C PRO A 78 20.57 3.66 11.44
N CYS A 79 21.36 3.29 12.44
CA CYS A 79 21.04 3.60 13.84
C CYS A 79 21.59 4.98 14.22
N GLY A 80 20.76 5.79 14.88
CA GLY A 80 21.20 7.06 15.46
C GLY A 80 21.99 6.88 16.78
N PRO A 81 22.44 7.98 17.40
CA PRO A 81 22.16 9.35 16.98
C PRO A 81 23.05 9.85 15.83
N PHE A 82 22.52 10.75 15.00
CA PHE A 82 23.33 11.51 14.05
C PHE A 82 23.81 12.80 14.69
N THR A 83 25.07 13.16 14.47
CA THR A 83 25.62 14.44 14.93
C THR A 83 26.42 15.06 13.82
N GLY A 84 26.43 16.39 13.76
CA GLY A 84 27.19 17.10 12.74
C GLY A 84 27.18 18.62 12.94
N SER A 85 28.04 19.28 12.17
CA SER A 85 28.08 20.74 12.06
C SER A 85 27.40 21.19 10.77
N VAL A 86 26.62 22.27 10.82
CA VAL A 86 25.95 22.85 9.64
C VAL A 86 26.93 23.71 8.84
N ASN A 87 27.76 24.48 9.54
CA ASN A 87 28.84 25.23 8.94
C ASN A 87 30.07 25.23 9.87
N SER A 88 31.25 25.45 9.31
CA SER A 88 32.52 25.50 10.05
C SER A 88 32.89 26.91 10.55
N ALA A 89 32.05 27.91 10.32
CA ALA A 89 32.32 29.32 10.62
C ALA A 89 31.64 29.82 11.91
N THR A 90 30.50 29.23 12.27
CA THR A 90 29.66 29.61 13.42
C THR A 90 29.48 28.46 14.41
N ASP A 91 30.18 27.33 14.25
CA ASP A 91 30.10 26.15 15.14
C ASP A 91 28.66 25.67 15.40
N GLN A 92 27.74 25.93 14.46
CA GLN A 92 26.37 25.44 14.51
C GLN A 92 26.37 23.93 14.44
N THR A 93 25.74 23.28 15.42
CA THR A 93 25.73 21.82 15.54
C THR A 93 24.32 21.29 15.70
N TYR A 94 24.10 20.06 15.26
CA TYR A 94 22.86 19.33 15.47
C TYR A 94 23.12 17.95 16.08
N THR A 95 22.12 17.42 16.77
CA THR A 95 22.07 16.03 17.23
C THR A 95 20.68 15.48 16.98
N VAL A 96 20.58 14.40 16.21
CA VAL A 96 19.31 13.75 15.84
C VAL A 96 19.19 12.41 16.55
N ALA A 97 18.17 12.29 17.39
CA ALA A 97 17.70 11.00 17.88
C ALA A 97 16.73 10.39 16.85
N LEU A 98 16.88 9.08 16.62
CA LEU A 98 16.10 8.32 15.65
C LEU A 98 15.43 7.13 16.34
N TYR A 99 14.12 6.99 16.15
CA TYR A 99 13.31 5.92 16.73
C TYR A 99 12.56 5.19 15.63
N TYR A 100 12.94 3.94 15.35
CA TYR A 100 12.19 3.06 14.44
C TYR A 100 11.00 2.44 15.15
N LEU A 101 9.84 2.41 14.50
CA LEU A 101 8.55 2.08 15.12
C LEU A 101 7.71 1.20 14.21
N ALA A 102 6.95 0.27 14.80
CA ALA A 102 5.99 -0.58 14.08
C ALA A 102 4.63 0.11 13.85
N SER A 103 4.29 1.10 14.68
CA SER A 103 3.04 1.86 14.63
C SER A 103 3.31 3.36 14.61
N GLN A 104 2.33 4.15 14.14
CA GLN A 104 2.47 5.59 14.02
C GLN A 104 2.57 6.22 15.42
N PRO A 105 3.63 7.00 15.73
CA PRO A 105 3.72 7.69 17.00
C PRO A 105 2.68 8.83 17.09
N PRO A 106 2.20 9.18 18.29
CA PRO A 106 1.57 10.46 18.50
C PRO A 106 2.51 11.60 18.07
N ALA A 107 1.96 12.64 17.43
CA ALA A 107 2.74 13.74 16.86
C ALA A 107 3.66 14.39 17.92
N GLY A 108 4.98 14.37 17.67
CA GLY A 108 6.00 14.96 18.55
C GLY A 108 6.28 14.21 19.87
N ASP A 109 5.67 13.05 20.12
CA ASP A 109 5.82 12.32 21.38
C ASP A 109 7.08 11.42 21.40
N VAL A 110 8.22 12.06 21.67
CA VAL A 110 9.53 11.40 21.78
C VAL A 110 9.57 10.38 22.93
N ALA A 111 8.82 10.59 24.02
CA ALA A 111 8.81 9.68 25.16
C ALA A 111 8.10 8.37 24.80
N TRP A 112 6.94 8.47 24.12
CA TRP A 112 6.25 7.31 23.56
C TRP A 112 7.13 6.59 22.55
N ALA A 113 7.78 7.32 21.63
CA ALA A 113 8.65 6.72 20.63
C ALA A 113 9.85 5.98 21.27
N ALA A 114 10.44 6.54 22.33
CA ALA A 114 11.53 5.89 23.05
C ALA A 114 11.09 4.58 23.75
N ALA A 115 9.86 4.54 24.27
CA ALA A 115 9.30 3.35 24.94
C ALA A 115 8.86 2.25 23.96
N ASN A 116 8.45 2.62 22.74
CA ASN A 116 7.92 1.70 21.72
C ASN A 116 8.90 1.43 20.56
N LYS A 117 10.15 1.90 20.68
CA LYS A 117 11.14 1.72 19.61
C LYS A 117 11.47 0.25 19.37
N LEU A 118 11.65 -0.06 18.11
CA LEU A 118 12.24 -1.32 17.67
C LEU A 118 13.74 -1.33 17.98
N PRO A 119 14.33 -2.50 18.31
CA PRO A 119 15.75 -2.60 18.57
C PRO A 119 16.59 -2.18 17.36
N CYS A 120 17.56 -1.30 17.59
CA CYS A 120 18.58 -0.92 16.63
C CYS A 120 19.93 -1.22 17.30
N THR A 121 20.67 -2.23 16.81
CA THR A 121 21.94 -2.64 17.44
C THR A 121 23.11 -2.36 16.52
N GLY A 122 24.14 -1.66 17.01
CA GLY A 122 25.29 -1.30 16.19
C GLY A 122 24.99 -0.10 15.28
N THR A 123 25.47 -0.13 14.04
CA THR A 123 25.35 0.98 13.08
C THR A 123 24.11 0.91 12.21
N SER A 124 23.43 -0.24 12.15
CA SER A 124 22.24 -0.43 11.34
C SER A 124 21.18 -1.27 12.05
N PHE A 125 19.96 -1.15 11.56
CA PHE A 125 18.81 -1.85 12.09
C PHE A 125 18.97 -3.37 11.91
N SER A 126 18.72 -4.11 12.97
CA SER A 126 18.98 -5.56 13.07
C SER A 126 17.76 -6.34 13.59
N GLY A 127 16.63 -5.67 13.75
CA GLY A 127 15.41 -6.27 14.25
C GLY A 127 14.78 -7.23 13.24
N THR A 128 14.16 -8.30 13.74
CA THR A 128 13.31 -9.19 12.93
C THR A 128 11.96 -8.55 12.58
N GLN A 129 11.59 -7.49 13.29
CA GLN A 129 10.37 -6.72 13.04
C GLN A 129 10.64 -5.61 12.01
N THR A 130 9.80 -5.51 10.98
CA THR A 130 9.97 -4.49 9.93
C THR A 130 9.53 -3.11 10.44
N PRO A 131 10.42 -2.11 10.47
CA PRO A 131 10.06 -0.76 10.86
C PRO A 131 9.17 -0.12 9.81
N VAL A 132 8.16 0.62 10.27
CA VAL A 132 7.17 1.28 9.43
C VAL A 132 7.31 2.78 9.49
N TYR A 133 7.60 3.30 10.69
CA TYR A 133 7.79 4.71 10.93
C TYR A 133 9.17 4.93 11.53
N ALA A 134 9.71 6.12 11.30
CA ALA A 134 10.86 6.64 12.00
C ALA A 134 10.50 7.99 12.59
N LEU A 135 10.51 8.11 13.92
CA LEU A 135 10.43 9.42 14.57
C LEU A 135 11.83 9.99 14.68
N LEU A 136 12.01 11.20 14.15
CA LEU A 136 13.23 11.97 14.20
C LEU A 136 13.05 13.10 15.21
N SER A 137 14.02 13.28 16.10
CA SER A 137 14.07 14.42 17.03
C SER A 137 15.45 15.05 16.94
N SER A 138 15.52 16.21 16.30
CA SER A 138 16.77 16.93 16.05
C SER A 138 16.87 18.13 16.96
N THR A 139 17.91 18.18 17.79
CA THR A 139 18.26 19.32 18.62
C THR A 139 19.41 20.08 17.98
N GLY A 140 19.17 21.33 17.59
CA GLY A 140 20.16 22.24 17.04
C GLY A 140 20.66 23.26 18.05
N LYS A 141 21.91 23.69 17.89
CA LYS A 141 22.57 24.73 18.69
C LYS A 141 23.26 25.74 17.78
N ALA A 142 23.11 27.02 18.11
CA ALA A 142 23.77 28.10 17.37
C ALA A 142 25.29 28.09 17.50
N LEU A 143 25.81 27.77 18.69
CA LEU A 143 27.23 27.69 18.98
C LEU A 143 27.55 26.43 19.80
N ALA A 144 28.77 25.92 19.67
CA ALA A 144 29.27 24.85 20.53
C ALA A 144 29.24 25.28 22.01
N GLY A 145 28.57 24.50 22.85
CA GLY A 145 28.41 24.79 24.28
C GLY A 145 27.27 25.76 24.63
N ASP A 146 26.54 26.28 23.64
CA ASP A 146 25.35 27.10 23.90
C ASP A 146 24.26 26.27 24.61
N THR A 147 23.58 26.91 25.56
CA THR A 147 22.40 26.40 26.25
C THR A 147 21.11 26.69 25.48
N SER A 148 21.17 27.60 24.52
CA SER A 148 20.08 28.02 23.63
C SER A 148 19.82 26.99 22.53
N ALA A 149 19.37 25.80 22.92
CA ALA A 149 19.07 24.72 21.98
C ALA A 149 17.60 24.77 21.52
N ARG A 150 17.34 24.45 20.26
CA ARG A 150 15.98 24.26 19.71
C ARG A 150 15.82 22.83 19.25
N THR A 151 14.64 22.25 19.46
CA THR A 151 14.36 20.88 19.04
C THR A 151 13.21 20.84 18.06
N VAL A 152 13.42 20.16 16.94
CA VAL A 152 12.41 19.88 15.92
C VAL A 152 12.15 18.38 15.90
N THR A 153 10.88 17.99 15.84
CA THR A 153 10.48 16.61 15.66
C THR A 153 9.78 16.42 14.32
N ALA A 154 9.94 15.24 13.72
CA ALA A 154 9.25 14.84 12.50
C ALA A 154 9.00 13.34 12.49
N THR A 155 7.88 12.90 11.92
CA THR A 155 7.60 11.48 11.69
C THR A 155 7.83 11.18 10.21
N TYR A 156 8.65 10.19 9.91
CA TYR A 156 8.88 9.70 8.56
C TYR A 156 8.23 8.34 8.37
N THR A 157 7.46 8.16 7.30
CA THR A 157 6.91 6.85 6.93
C THR A 157 7.92 6.12 6.04
N LEU A 158 8.39 4.97 6.49
CA LEU A 158 9.31 4.13 5.75
C LEU A 158 8.57 3.33 4.68
N HIS A 159 9.11 3.36 3.47
CA HIS A 159 8.66 2.52 2.38
C HIS A 159 9.42 1.19 2.44
N SER A 160 8.69 0.10 2.62
CA SER A 160 9.26 -1.25 2.59
C SER A 160 8.61 -2.03 1.46
N LYS A 161 9.41 -2.80 0.73
CA LYS A 161 8.96 -3.78 -0.27
C LYS A 161 7.95 -4.79 0.32
N THR A 162 7.97 -5.01 1.64
CA THR A 162 6.98 -5.85 2.35
C THR A 162 5.58 -5.25 2.39
N ARG A 163 5.42 -3.98 2.01
CA ARG A 163 4.13 -3.30 1.89
C ARG A 163 3.79 -2.94 0.44
N GLU A 164 4.71 -3.14 -0.48
CA GLU A 164 4.36 -3.27 -1.89
C GLU A 164 3.69 -4.62 -2.07
N ASN A 165 2.67 -4.66 -2.92
CA ASN A 165 2.13 -5.92 -3.40
C ASN A 165 3.10 -6.54 -4.40
N VAL A 166 4.21 -7.09 -3.91
CA VAL A 166 5.18 -7.80 -4.73
C VAL A 166 4.56 -9.11 -5.16
N ALA A 167 4.27 -9.22 -6.45
CA ALA A 167 3.70 -10.43 -7.02
C ALA A 167 4.67 -11.64 -6.87
N GLY A 168 4.16 -12.75 -6.35
CA GLY A 168 4.91 -13.98 -6.07
C GLY A 168 4.16 -14.95 -5.14
N GLY A 169 3.08 -15.56 -5.65
CA GLY A 169 2.26 -16.52 -4.92
C GLY A 169 2.24 -17.90 -5.57
N LEU A 170 1.57 -18.84 -4.90
CA LEU A 170 1.28 -20.16 -5.47
C LEU A 170 0.02 -20.08 -6.35
N ILE A 171 -0.09 -20.98 -7.34
CA ILE A 171 -1.31 -21.18 -8.10
C ILE A 171 -1.76 -22.61 -7.86
N HIS A 172 -2.81 -22.77 -7.05
CA HIS A 172 -3.34 -24.05 -6.62
C HIS A 172 -4.28 -24.64 -7.68
N VAL A 173 -4.37 -25.96 -7.74
CA VAL A 173 -5.55 -26.63 -8.30
C VAL A 173 -6.72 -26.42 -7.34
N LEU A 174 -7.85 -25.93 -7.83
CA LEU A 174 -9.02 -25.67 -7.00
C LEU A 174 -9.60 -26.97 -6.43
N GLY A 175 -10.07 -26.91 -5.18
CA GLY A 175 -10.70 -28.02 -4.46
C GLY A 175 -9.80 -28.62 -3.38
N ARG A 176 -10.41 -29.34 -2.43
CA ARG A 176 -9.69 -29.94 -1.30
C ARG A 176 -8.91 -31.17 -1.75
N HIS A 177 -7.58 -31.05 -1.82
CA HIS A 177 -6.69 -32.15 -2.20
C HIS A 177 -5.77 -32.55 -1.05
N ASP A 178 -5.46 -33.84 -1.00
CA ASP A 178 -4.40 -34.38 -0.15
C ASP A 178 -3.49 -35.24 -1.05
N PRO A 179 -2.35 -34.70 -1.53
CA PRO A 179 -1.78 -33.38 -1.21
C PRO A 179 -2.37 -32.22 -2.04
N ASP A 180 -2.28 -30.99 -1.52
CA ASP A 180 -2.51 -29.76 -2.28
C ASP A 180 -1.46 -29.61 -3.39
N LEU A 181 -1.90 -29.28 -4.61
CA LEU A 181 -1.07 -29.26 -5.82
C LEU A 181 -1.01 -27.87 -6.44
N CYS A 182 0.21 -27.43 -6.74
CA CYS A 182 0.52 -26.10 -7.25
C CYS A 182 1.31 -26.17 -8.55
N PHE A 183 1.22 -25.09 -9.34
CA PHE A 183 2.11 -24.88 -10.48
C PHE A 183 3.57 -24.89 -10.05
N ALA A 184 4.42 -25.56 -10.83
CA ALA A 184 5.85 -25.64 -10.60
C ALA A 184 6.64 -25.69 -11.89
N ALA A 185 7.69 -24.89 -11.96
CA ALA A 185 8.77 -25.05 -12.93
C ALA A 185 9.66 -26.25 -12.56
N PRO A 186 10.36 -26.89 -13.54
CA PRO A 186 11.31 -27.94 -13.23
C PRO A 186 12.53 -27.45 -12.43
N SER A 187 12.90 -26.17 -12.61
CA SER A 187 14.00 -25.50 -11.91
C SER A 187 13.66 -24.02 -11.66
N THR A 188 14.46 -23.31 -10.86
CA THR A 188 14.31 -21.87 -10.62
C THR A 188 14.74 -21.01 -11.81
N THR A 189 15.29 -21.62 -12.86
CA THR A 189 15.74 -21.00 -14.11
C THR A 189 15.43 -21.96 -15.26
N PRO A 190 14.15 -22.22 -15.56
CA PRO A 190 13.77 -23.18 -16.58
C PRO A 190 14.27 -22.74 -17.96
N ALA A 191 14.66 -23.70 -18.78
CA ALA A 191 15.01 -23.45 -20.17
C ALA A 191 13.74 -23.18 -20.99
N ALA A 192 13.88 -22.49 -22.12
CA ALA A 192 12.76 -22.32 -23.05
C ALA A 192 12.29 -23.70 -23.57
N GLY A 193 10.99 -23.98 -23.44
CA GLY A 193 10.39 -25.27 -23.79
C GLY A 193 10.22 -26.24 -22.62
N ASP A 194 10.76 -25.93 -21.44
CA ASP A 194 10.52 -26.73 -20.24
C ASP A 194 9.02 -26.73 -19.89
N PRO A 195 8.42 -27.88 -19.55
CA PRO A 195 6.99 -27.96 -19.30
C PRO A 195 6.60 -27.46 -17.91
N LEU A 196 5.45 -26.81 -17.83
CA LEU A 196 4.74 -26.57 -16.57
C LEU A 196 4.17 -27.90 -16.04
N ARG A 197 4.39 -28.16 -14.75
CA ARG A 197 3.85 -29.33 -14.05
C ARG A 197 3.20 -28.93 -12.74
N LEU A 198 2.38 -29.83 -12.21
CA LEU A 198 1.94 -29.78 -10.83
C LEU A 198 2.99 -30.38 -9.90
N GLN A 199 3.13 -29.83 -8.70
CA GLN A 199 3.88 -30.41 -7.58
C GLN A 199 3.11 -30.18 -6.29
N VAL A 200 3.49 -30.89 -5.22
CA VAL A 200 2.97 -30.58 -3.88
C VAL A 200 3.30 -29.12 -3.55
N CYS A 201 2.29 -28.37 -3.13
CA CYS A 201 2.44 -26.96 -2.81
C CYS A 201 3.49 -26.74 -1.71
N ASP A 202 4.47 -25.88 -2.00
CA ASP A 202 5.50 -25.44 -1.06
C ASP A 202 5.68 -23.93 -1.15
N GLY A 203 5.20 -23.23 -0.12
CA GLY A 203 5.28 -21.78 0.00
C GLY A 203 6.71 -21.23 0.03
N THR A 204 7.73 -22.07 0.19
CA THR A 204 9.15 -21.70 0.20
C THR A 204 9.87 -22.01 -1.11
N ASP A 205 9.27 -22.79 -2.01
CA ASP A 205 9.87 -23.20 -3.28
C ASP A 205 9.76 -22.10 -4.33
N ALA A 206 10.89 -21.50 -4.69
CA ALA A 206 10.97 -20.44 -5.71
C ALA A 206 10.57 -20.91 -7.13
N ARG A 207 10.46 -22.21 -7.38
CA ARG A 207 9.93 -22.79 -8.63
C ARG A 207 8.40 -22.69 -8.73
N GLN A 208 7.72 -22.46 -7.60
CA GLN A 208 6.27 -22.38 -7.51
C GLN A 208 5.75 -20.95 -7.36
N LYS A 209 6.63 -19.94 -7.43
CA LYS A 209 6.26 -18.53 -7.25
C LYS A 209 5.97 -17.86 -8.57
N PHE A 210 4.69 -17.57 -8.79
CA PHE A 210 4.20 -16.92 -10.00
C PHE A 210 3.71 -15.51 -9.72
N ALA A 211 3.85 -14.65 -10.73
CA ALA A 211 3.30 -13.31 -10.79
C ALA A 211 2.33 -13.23 -11.98
N TYR A 212 1.13 -12.71 -11.73
CA TYR A 212 0.15 -12.39 -12.76
C TYR A 212 0.12 -10.87 -12.96
N VAL A 213 0.75 -10.43 -14.05
CA VAL A 213 1.05 -9.01 -14.30
C VAL A 213 -0.03 -8.34 -15.16
N SER A 214 -0.01 -7.01 -15.24
CA SER A 214 -1.03 -6.21 -15.94
C SER A 214 -1.16 -6.45 -17.44
N THR A 215 -0.13 -7.02 -18.07
CA THR A 215 -0.18 -7.47 -19.47
C THR A 215 -0.83 -8.85 -19.65
N LEU A 216 -1.32 -9.43 -18.54
CA LEU A 216 -1.96 -10.73 -18.44
C LEU A 216 -1.03 -11.92 -18.72
N ASN A 217 0.27 -11.76 -18.47
CA ASN A 217 1.21 -12.88 -18.45
C ASN A 217 1.28 -13.52 -17.07
N LEU A 218 1.42 -14.85 -17.06
CA LEU A 218 1.81 -15.61 -15.88
C LEU A 218 3.31 -15.84 -15.96
N ARG A 219 4.06 -15.25 -15.02
CA ARG A 219 5.53 -15.23 -15.00
C ARG A 219 6.06 -15.97 -13.78
N LEU A 220 7.11 -16.77 -13.96
CA LEU A 220 7.91 -17.31 -12.86
C LEU A 220 8.78 -16.21 -12.27
N VAL A 221 8.62 -15.92 -10.98
CA VAL A 221 9.31 -14.82 -10.29
C VAL A 221 10.84 -15.01 -10.27
N SER A 222 11.32 -16.25 -10.21
CA SER A 222 12.75 -16.55 -10.09
C SER A 222 13.56 -16.42 -11.39
N ALA A 223 12.92 -16.39 -12.56
CA ALA A 223 13.61 -16.49 -13.85
C ALA A 223 13.18 -15.48 -14.94
N ASP A 224 12.19 -14.62 -14.67
CA ASP A 224 11.54 -13.76 -15.68
C ASP A 224 11.06 -14.53 -16.94
N MET A 225 10.59 -15.77 -16.72
CA MET A 225 10.06 -16.65 -17.76
C MET A 225 8.53 -16.66 -17.71
N CYS A 226 7.88 -16.58 -18.86
CA CYS A 226 6.43 -16.58 -19.00
C CYS A 226 5.91 -17.94 -19.44
N LEU A 227 4.70 -18.28 -18.99
CA LEU A 227 3.96 -19.43 -19.51
C LEU A 227 3.49 -19.14 -20.93
N ASP A 228 3.75 -20.09 -21.84
CA ASP A 228 3.49 -20.01 -23.27
C ASP A 228 2.89 -21.32 -23.77
N ALA A 229 1.85 -21.24 -24.60
CA ALA A 229 1.43 -22.36 -25.44
C ALA A 229 0.84 -21.85 -26.76
N PRO A 230 1.14 -22.49 -27.92
CA PRO A 230 0.37 -22.25 -29.12
C PRO A 230 -1.06 -22.79 -28.93
N PRO A 231 -2.08 -22.15 -29.51
CA PRO A 231 -3.46 -22.44 -29.18
C PRO A 231 -3.98 -23.69 -29.91
N VAL A 232 -3.42 -24.84 -29.55
CA VAL A 232 -3.63 -26.16 -30.16
C VAL A 232 -4.02 -27.15 -29.05
N GLN A 233 -5.00 -28.00 -29.34
CA GLN A 233 -5.48 -29.05 -28.43
C GLN A 233 -4.32 -29.96 -27.98
N ASN A 234 -4.27 -30.26 -26.67
CA ASN A 234 -3.29 -31.11 -25.99
C ASN A 234 -1.84 -30.63 -26.05
N GLU A 235 -1.61 -29.39 -26.46
CA GLU A 235 -0.27 -28.82 -26.48
C GLU A 235 0.20 -28.50 -25.04
N PRO A 236 1.44 -28.84 -24.66
CA PRO A 236 1.96 -28.52 -23.34
C PRO A 236 2.08 -27.01 -23.12
N VAL A 237 1.74 -26.57 -21.91
CA VAL A 237 2.10 -25.25 -21.42
C VAL A 237 3.57 -25.28 -21.01
N VAL A 238 4.39 -24.42 -21.61
CA VAL A 238 5.85 -24.41 -21.43
C VAL A 238 6.35 -23.04 -20.96
N PHE A 239 7.56 -22.99 -20.43
CA PHE A 239 8.26 -21.75 -20.13
C PHE A 239 8.94 -21.20 -21.38
N ARG A 240 8.80 -19.89 -21.63
CA ARG A 240 9.60 -19.14 -22.61
C ARG A 240 9.98 -17.77 -22.05
N ALA A 241 10.95 -17.11 -22.66
CA ALA A 241 11.23 -15.71 -22.33
C ALA A 241 9.95 -14.88 -22.53
N CYS A 242 9.68 -13.96 -21.59
CA CYS A 242 8.54 -13.07 -21.70
C CYS A 242 8.68 -12.15 -22.92
N ALA A 243 7.70 -12.18 -23.81
CA ALA A 243 7.71 -11.40 -25.04
C ALA A 243 7.39 -9.92 -24.77
N THR A 244 8.06 -9.01 -25.47
CA THR A 244 7.77 -7.56 -25.47
C THR A 244 7.70 -7.06 -26.92
N PRO A 245 6.51 -6.72 -27.46
CA PRO A 245 5.20 -6.76 -26.80
C PRO A 245 4.75 -8.20 -26.52
N VAL A 246 3.81 -8.33 -25.59
CA VAL A 246 3.24 -9.62 -25.18
C VAL A 246 2.47 -10.24 -26.34
N THR A 247 2.74 -11.51 -26.61
CA THR A 247 2.03 -12.29 -27.62
C THR A 247 0.80 -12.96 -27.02
N GLU A 248 -0.22 -13.22 -27.83
CA GLU A 248 -1.45 -13.93 -27.42
C GLU A 248 -1.15 -15.29 -26.76
N ARG A 249 -0.12 -16.00 -27.22
CA ARG A 249 0.34 -17.28 -26.64
C ARG A 249 0.84 -17.21 -25.20
N GLN A 250 1.16 -16.01 -24.71
CA GLN A 250 1.65 -15.77 -23.36
C GLN A 250 0.64 -14.96 -22.54
N GLN A 251 -0.54 -14.72 -23.10
CA GLN A 251 -1.58 -13.94 -22.46
C GLN A 251 -2.68 -14.88 -21.98
N TRP A 252 -3.05 -14.75 -20.72
CA TRP A 252 -3.96 -15.67 -20.04
C TRP A 252 -5.07 -14.90 -19.35
N SER A 253 -6.26 -15.48 -19.31
CA SER A 253 -7.45 -14.90 -18.71
C SER A 253 -7.99 -15.82 -17.63
N LEU A 254 -8.06 -15.38 -16.38
CA LEU A 254 -8.77 -16.12 -15.34
C LEU A 254 -10.28 -15.87 -15.45
N ASN A 255 -11.07 -16.88 -15.79
CA ASN A 255 -12.51 -16.71 -16.07
C ASN A 255 -13.40 -16.98 -14.82
N ASP A 256 -14.74 -16.99 -15.00
CA ASP A 256 -15.73 -17.21 -13.92
C ASP A 256 -15.51 -18.51 -13.15
N ARG A 257 -15.04 -19.54 -13.85
CA ARG A 257 -14.91 -20.91 -13.33
C ARG A 257 -13.50 -21.19 -12.86
N ALA A 258 -12.75 -20.12 -12.65
CA ALA A 258 -11.34 -20.12 -12.27
C ALA A 258 -10.48 -20.91 -13.27
N ASN A 259 -10.88 -21.01 -14.54
CA ASN A 259 -10.02 -21.58 -15.57
C ASN A 259 -9.04 -20.51 -16.07
N VAL A 260 -7.81 -20.93 -16.33
CA VAL A 260 -6.81 -20.10 -17.01
C VAL A 260 -6.96 -20.33 -18.50
N GLU A 261 -7.53 -19.35 -19.19
CA GLU A 261 -7.97 -19.41 -20.58
C GLU A 261 -7.02 -18.59 -21.48
N GLY A 262 -6.68 -19.13 -22.65
CA GLY A 262 -5.89 -18.45 -23.67
C GLY A 262 -6.64 -17.29 -24.32
N THR A 263 -5.92 -16.56 -25.15
CA THR A 263 -6.45 -15.39 -25.84
C THR A 263 -6.15 -15.45 -27.33
N ARG A 264 -7.03 -14.84 -28.13
CA ARG A 264 -6.89 -14.70 -29.58
C ARG A 264 -7.63 -13.47 -30.05
N ASN A 265 -6.97 -12.66 -30.87
CA ASN A 265 -7.46 -11.37 -31.36
C ASN A 265 -7.97 -10.45 -30.24
N GLY A 266 -7.28 -10.46 -29.09
CA GLY A 266 -7.64 -9.65 -27.92
C GLY A 266 -8.90 -10.10 -27.16
N ASP A 267 -9.46 -11.28 -27.43
CA ASP A 267 -10.53 -11.88 -26.63
C ASP A 267 -10.12 -13.28 -26.14
N ARG A 268 -10.93 -13.88 -25.27
CA ARG A 268 -10.75 -15.26 -24.81
C ARG A 268 -10.99 -16.25 -25.94
N ASP A 269 -10.14 -17.27 -26.06
CA ASP A 269 -10.17 -18.18 -27.21
C ASP A 269 -10.79 -19.56 -26.91
N ARG A 270 -11.34 -19.75 -25.71
CA ARG A 270 -11.96 -21.00 -25.24
C ARG A 270 -11.00 -22.18 -25.25
N GLN A 271 -9.73 -21.92 -24.97
CA GLN A 271 -8.72 -22.92 -24.67
C GLN A 271 -8.18 -22.75 -23.26
N CYS A 272 -8.37 -23.74 -22.42
CA CYS A 272 -8.06 -23.64 -21.00
C CYS A 272 -6.93 -24.58 -20.62
N PHE A 273 -6.19 -24.19 -19.57
CA PHE A 273 -5.26 -25.08 -18.91
C PHE A 273 -5.99 -26.31 -18.38
N HIS A 274 -5.43 -27.48 -18.66
CA HIS A 274 -5.99 -28.76 -18.28
C HIS A 274 -4.90 -29.66 -17.69
N VAL A 275 -5.21 -30.24 -16.53
CA VAL A 275 -4.38 -31.19 -15.80
C VAL A 275 -4.54 -32.57 -16.43
N VAL A 276 -3.46 -33.15 -16.94
CA VAL A 276 -3.50 -34.46 -17.62
C VAL A 276 -3.85 -35.60 -16.68
N THR A 277 -3.31 -35.60 -15.46
CA THR A 277 -3.56 -36.62 -14.44
C THR A 277 -3.91 -35.95 -13.11
N PRO A 278 -5.20 -35.64 -12.87
CA PRO A 278 -5.64 -34.90 -11.70
C PRO A 278 -5.27 -35.60 -10.39
N GLY A 279 -4.92 -34.81 -9.36
CA GLY A 279 -4.52 -35.33 -8.05
C GLY A 279 -3.12 -35.96 -7.99
N GLN A 280 -2.33 -35.89 -9.07
CA GLN A 280 -0.98 -36.46 -9.11
C GLN A 280 0.11 -35.37 -9.25
N ALA A 281 1.06 -35.35 -8.30
CA ALA A 281 2.29 -34.57 -8.42
C ALA A 281 3.10 -35.03 -9.65
N GLY A 282 3.65 -34.08 -10.39
CA GLY A 282 4.31 -34.31 -11.68
C GLY A 282 3.38 -34.29 -12.89
N SER A 283 2.05 -34.22 -12.71
CA SER A 283 1.09 -34.11 -13.82
C SER A 283 1.43 -32.91 -14.70
N ALA A 284 1.37 -33.10 -16.02
CA ALA A 284 1.54 -32.03 -16.99
C ALA A 284 0.29 -31.14 -17.05
N ILE A 285 0.50 -29.89 -17.49
CA ILE A 285 -0.56 -28.96 -17.88
C ILE A 285 -0.51 -28.80 -19.41
N VAL A 286 -1.66 -28.99 -20.06
CA VAL A 286 -1.84 -28.82 -21.51
C VAL A 286 -2.97 -27.84 -21.79
N LEU A 287 -3.08 -27.36 -23.02
CA LEU A 287 -4.28 -26.66 -23.48
C LEU A 287 -5.36 -27.65 -23.89
N HIS A 288 -6.60 -27.40 -23.48
CA HIS A 288 -7.80 -28.08 -23.94
C HIS A 288 -8.74 -27.04 -24.55
N ALA A 289 -9.15 -27.23 -25.81
CA ALA A 289 -10.09 -26.38 -26.53
C ALA A 289 -11.51 -26.96 -26.51
N VAL A 290 -12.53 -26.10 -26.33
CA VAL A 290 -13.95 -26.53 -26.32
C VAL A 290 -14.37 -27.22 -27.62
N ALA A 291 -13.78 -26.82 -28.75
CA ALA A 291 -14.03 -27.47 -30.04
C ALA A 291 -13.52 -28.92 -30.10
N GLY A 292 -12.62 -29.32 -29.19
CA GLY A 292 -12.12 -30.68 -29.03
C GLY A 292 -13.01 -31.58 -28.18
N ASP A 293 -13.99 -31.02 -27.46
CA ASP A 293 -14.90 -31.80 -26.61
C ASP A 293 -15.79 -32.71 -27.46
N PRO A 294 -15.84 -34.03 -27.19
CA PRO A 294 -16.82 -34.91 -27.79
C PRO A 294 -18.26 -34.40 -27.58
N LYS A 295 -19.16 -34.67 -28.54
CA LYS A 295 -20.57 -34.33 -28.35
C LYS A 295 -21.12 -35.05 -27.13
N GLY A 296 -21.71 -34.30 -26.20
CA GLY A 296 -22.26 -34.84 -24.95
C GLY A 296 -21.25 -34.92 -23.81
N THR A 297 -20.06 -34.33 -23.97
CA THR A 297 -19.10 -34.12 -22.87
C THR A 297 -19.81 -33.46 -21.70
N SER A 298 -19.66 -34.05 -20.52
CA SER A 298 -20.30 -33.54 -19.32
C SER A 298 -19.76 -32.15 -18.99
N GLN A 299 -20.54 -31.35 -18.26
CA GLN A 299 -20.05 -30.05 -17.80
C GLN A 299 -18.77 -30.15 -16.95
N TYR A 300 -18.43 -31.32 -16.40
CA TYR A 300 -17.22 -31.57 -15.61
C TYR A 300 -16.00 -31.87 -16.48
N ASP A 301 -16.23 -32.37 -17.70
CA ASP A 301 -15.18 -32.81 -18.61
C ASP A 301 -14.93 -31.82 -19.76
N ALA A 302 -15.78 -30.79 -19.90
CA ALA A 302 -15.62 -29.80 -20.96
C ALA A 302 -14.27 -29.07 -20.88
N ALA A 303 -13.78 -28.54 -21.98
CA ALA A 303 -12.47 -27.90 -22.02
C ALA A 303 -12.43 -26.57 -21.26
N CYS A 304 -13.45 -25.73 -21.46
CA CYS A 304 -13.68 -24.45 -20.80
C CYS A 304 -15.16 -24.29 -20.50
N ASP A 305 -15.49 -23.41 -19.54
CA ASP A 305 -16.86 -23.07 -19.18
C ASP A 305 -17.68 -24.29 -18.68
N GLY A 306 -17.61 -24.55 -17.38
CA GLY A 306 -18.39 -25.59 -16.70
C GLY A 306 -18.35 -25.42 -15.19
N ASP A 307 -18.64 -26.46 -14.43
CA ASP A 307 -18.44 -26.38 -12.98
C ASP A 307 -16.96 -26.35 -12.60
N TYR A 308 -16.69 -25.94 -11.36
CA TYR A 308 -15.36 -25.97 -10.77
C TYR A 308 -14.85 -27.41 -10.71
N THR A 309 -13.70 -27.67 -11.31
CA THR A 309 -13.11 -29.02 -11.33
C THR A 309 -11.61 -29.02 -11.09
N ILE A 310 -11.14 -30.16 -10.61
CA ILE A 310 -9.74 -30.41 -10.25
C ILE A 310 -8.86 -30.61 -11.49
N THR A 311 -9.48 -30.67 -12.67
CA THR A 311 -8.83 -30.82 -13.98
C THR A 311 -8.49 -29.50 -14.64
N ARG A 312 -9.13 -28.38 -14.28
CA ARG A 312 -9.02 -27.11 -15.05
C ARG A 312 -9.31 -25.85 -14.25
N SER A 313 -9.76 -25.95 -12.99
CA SER A 313 -9.97 -24.78 -12.14
C SER A 313 -8.75 -24.57 -11.25
N PHE A 314 -8.30 -23.33 -11.16
CA PHE A 314 -7.09 -22.92 -10.45
C PHE A 314 -7.39 -21.75 -9.53
N GLN A 315 -6.79 -21.75 -8.34
CA GLN A 315 -6.97 -20.70 -7.35
C GLN A 315 -5.62 -20.05 -7.04
N PRO A 316 -5.28 -18.93 -7.70
CA PRO A 316 -4.09 -18.16 -7.38
C PRO A 316 -4.14 -17.60 -5.96
N ASP A 317 -3.04 -17.69 -5.23
CA ASP A 317 -2.85 -16.93 -3.98
C ASP A 317 -3.07 -15.43 -4.23
N PRO A 318 -3.50 -14.66 -3.21
CA PRO A 318 -3.52 -13.21 -3.32
C PRO A 318 -2.16 -12.61 -3.72
N ALA A 319 -1.06 -13.23 -3.29
CA ALA A 319 0.28 -12.79 -3.65
C ALA A 319 0.62 -12.98 -5.13
N VAL A 320 -0.10 -13.80 -5.92
CA VAL A 320 0.17 -13.94 -7.36
C VAL A 320 -0.07 -12.62 -8.09
N GLY A 321 -1.03 -11.82 -7.63
CA GLY A 321 -1.29 -10.49 -8.14
C GLY A 321 -2.57 -10.35 -8.97
N THR A 322 -2.89 -9.08 -9.29
CA THR A 322 -4.19 -8.66 -9.85
C THR A 322 -4.38 -8.97 -11.32
N GLY A 323 -3.33 -9.35 -12.05
CA GLY A 323 -3.34 -9.19 -13.51
C GLY A 323 -3.64 -7.73 -13.87
N ALA A 324 -4.59 -7.52 -14.78
CA ALA A 324 -5.05 -6.20 -15.21
C ALA A 324 -6.19 -5.62 -14.34
N ALA A 325 -6.65 -6.35 -13.31
CA ALA A 325 -7.77 -5.93 -12.49
C ALA A 325 -7.46 -4.66 -11.68
N GLY A 326 -8.47 -3.81 -11.53
CA GLY A 326 -8.42 -2.64 -10.67
C GLY A 326 -9.42 -1.58 -11.09
N ALA A 327 -9.14 -0.32 -10.75
CA ALA A 327 -10.05 0.79 -11.01
C ALA A 327 -10.39 0.97 -12.51
N LYS A 328 -9.47 0.66 -13.43
CA LYS A 328 -9.70 0.79 -14.88
C LYS A 328 -10.67 -0.26 -15.43
N THR A 329 -10.76 -1.42 -14.79
CA THR A 329 -11.70 -2.50 -15.15
C THR A 329 -12.95 -2.52 -14.29
N ASN A 330 -13.14 -1.48 -13.45
CA ASN A 330 -14.20 -1.40 -12.44
C ASN A 330 -14.20 -2.59 -11.46
N GLN A 331 -13.07 -3.25 -11.27
CA GLN A 331 -12.93 -4.29 -10.24
C GLN A 331 -12.46 -3.66 -8.93
N LEU A 332 -12.96 -4.16 -7.81
CA LEU A 332 -12.55 -3.73 -6.47
C LEU A 332 -11.50 -4.69 -5.92
N VAL A 333 -10.24 -4.39 -6.18
CA VAL A 333 -9.09 -5.14 -5.69
C VAL A 333 -8.83 -4.80 -4.24
N ASN A 334 -8.69 -5.81 -3.37
CA ASN A 334 -8.27 -5.58 -1.99
C ASN A 334 -6.74 -5.42 -1.89
N PHE A 335 -6.26 -4.45 -1.13
CA PHE A 335 -4.82 -4.19 -1.03
C PHE A 335 -4.05 -5.27 -0.27
N GLU A 336 -4.61 -5.80 0.82
CA GLU A 336 -4.00 -6.89 1.59
C GLU A 336 -4.05 -8.22 0.83
N GLN A 337 -5.15 -8.44 0.11
CA GLN A 337 -5.35 -9.61 -0.74
C GLN A 337 -5.20 -9.24 -2.22
N PHE A 338 -4.02 -8.77 -2.62
CA PHE A 338 -3.78 -8.11 -3.91
C PHE A 338 -4.39 -8.81 -5.14
N GLY A 339 -4.26 -10.13 -5.29
CA GLY A 339 -4.85 -10.87 -6.41
C GLY A 339 -6.35 -11.13 -6.33
N ARG A 340 -7.05 -10.57 -5.33
CA ARG A 340 -8.45 -10.86 -5.02
C ARG A 340 -9.33 -9.61 -5.13
N CYS A 341 -10.51 -9.82 -5.68
CA CYS A 341 -11.50 -8.81 -6.01
C CYS A 341 -12.80 -9.08 -5.24
N LEU A 342 -13.52 -8.02 -4.86
CA LEU A 342 -14.88 -8.15 -4.34
C LEU A 342 -15.78 -8.77 -5.42
N ASP A 343 -16.49 -9.83 -5.06
CA ASP A 343 -17.26 -10.68 -5.97
C ASP A 343 -18.65 -10.98 -5.38
N VAL A 344 -19.68 -10.86 -6.21
CA VAL A 344 -21.03 -11.30 -5.86
C VAL A 344 -21.06 -12.82 -5.88
N THR A 345 -21.04 -13.40 -4.68
CA THR A 345 -20.89 -14.83 -4.41
C THR A 345 -21.73 -15.69 -5.34
N GLY A 346 -21.06 -16.49 -6.17
CA GLY A 346 -21.71 -17.46 -7.05
C GLY A 346 -22.66 -16.85 -8.09
N ASN A 347 -22.51 -15.56 -8.41
CA ASN A 347 -23.44 -14.79 -9.23
C ASN A 347 -24.87 -14.70 -8.63
N ASP A 348 -25.02 -14.92 -7.33
CA ASP A 348 -26.30 -14.88 -6.63
C ASP A 348 -26.46 -13.58 -5.84
N VAL A 349 -27.32 -12.69 -6.33
CA VAL A 349 -27.65 -11.42 -5.65
C VAL A 349 -28.38 -11.61 -4.32
N ALA A 350 -28.92 -12.79 -4.05
CA ALA A 350 -29.54 -13.14 -2.78
C ALA A 350 -28.56 -13.76 -1.77
N ALA A 351 -27.29 -13.97 -2.18
CA ALA A 351 -26.28 -14.49 -1.28
C ALA A 351 -26.15 -13.60 -0.02
N PRO A 352 -26.00 -14.20 1.18
CA PRO A 352 -26.00 -13.45 2.43
C PRO A 352 -24.71 -12.66 2.67
N TYR A 353 -23.71 -12.79 1.80
CA TYR A 353 -22.42 -12.11 1.85
C TYR A 353 -21.79 -12.08 0.45
N MET A 354 -20.81 -11.18 0.27
CA MET A 354 -19.92 -11.15 -0.90
C MET A 354 -18.63 -11.91 -0.57
N VAL A 355 -17.86 -12.31 -1.58
CA VAL A 355 -16.57 -12.99 -1.39
C VAL A 355 -15.42 -12.21 -2.01
N ILE A 356 -14.21 -12.46 -1.53
CA ILE A 356 -12.98 -11.84 -2.01
C ILE A 356 -12.26 -12.88 -2.87
N TRP A 357 -12.71 -12.99 -4.11
CA TRP A 357 -12.38 -14.08 -5.06
C TRP A 357 -11.22 -13.67 -5.97
N PRO A 358 -10.42 -14.60 -6.56
CA PRO A 358 -9.43 -14.22 -7.57
C PRO A 358 -10.04 -13.31 -8.64
N CYS A 359 -9.28 -12.27 -8.97
CA CYS A 359 -9.75 -11.28 -9.92
C CYS A 359 -9.90 -11.91 -11.31
N LYS A 360 -11.14 -11.89 -11.83
CA LYS A 360 -11.45 -12.31 -13.19
C LYS A 360 -10.75 -11.39 -14.18
N GLN A 361 -10.31 -11.93 -15.31
CA GLN A 361 -9.59 -11.18 -16.33
C GLN A 361 -10.28 -11.29 -17.68
N SER A 362 -9.93 -10.37 -18.57
CA SER A 362 -10.25 -10.44 -20.00
C SER A 362 -9.35 -9.42 -20.71
N PRO A 363 -8.62 -9.79 -21.77
CA PRO A 363 -7.84 -8.82 -22.54
C PRO A 363 -8.72 -7.74 -23.19
N ALA A 364 -9.96 -8.10 -23.56
CA ALA A 364 -10.96 -7.17 -24.09
C ALA A 364 -11.59 -6.28 -23.01
N GLY A 365 -11.24 -6.47 -21.73
CA GLY A 365 -11.85 -5.79 -20.59
C GLY A 365 -13.29 -6.23 -20.27
N ARG A 366 -13.79 -7.29 -20.93
CA ARG A 366 -15.13 -7.85 -20.68
C ARG A 366 -15.10 -8.76 -19.47
N ILE A 367 -15.10 -8.14 -18.29
CA ILE A 367 -15.19 -8.85 -17.02
C ILE A 367 -16.66 -9.19 -16.74
N GLN A 368 -16.90 -10.34 -16.12
CA GLN A 368 -18.24 -10.72 -15.70
C GLN A 368 -18.79 -9.74 -14.66
N TRP A 369 -20.08 -9.47 -14.76
CA TRP A 369 -20.75 -8.43 -13.98
C TRP A 369 -20.56 -8.55 -12.46
N ASN A 370 -20.41 -9.77 -11.94
CA ASN A 370 -20.32 -10.04 -10.51
C ASN A 370 -19.01 -9.53 -9.87
N GLN A 371 -18.03 -9.06 -10.66
CA GLN A 371 -16.85 -8.33 -10.18
C GLN A 371 -16.74 -6.90 -10.76
N VAL A 372 -17.75 -6.43 -11.47
CA VAL A 372 -17.75 -5.09 -12.09
C VAL A 372 -18.59 -4.14 -11.24
N TRP A 373 -17.91 -3.33 -10.45
CA TRP A 373 -18.49 -2.41 -9.47
C TRP A 373 -18.40 -0.96 -9.94
N HIS A 374 -19.54 -0.29 -9.91
CA HIS A 374 -19.62 1.15 -10.13
C HIS A 374 -19.54 1.86 -8.78
N LEU A 375 -18.56 2.76 -8.66
CA LEU A 375 -18.25 3.50 -7.45
C LEU A 375 -18.66 4.98 -7.60
N PRO A 376 -18.90 5.69 -6.48
CA PRO A 376 -18.96 7.15 -6.51
C PRO A 376 -17.70 7.74 -7.15
N ALA A 377 -17.88 8.57 -8.17
CA ALA A 377 -16.79 9.18 -8.91
C ALA A 377 -16.09 10.26 -8.06
N LEU A 378 -14.76 10.19 -7.99
CA LEU A 378 -13.95 11.25 -7.39
C LEU A 378 -13.80 12.38 -8.40
N ALA A 379 -14.41 13.52 -8.14
CA ALA A 379 -14.20 14.71 -8.96
C ALA A 379 -12.71 15.15 -8.92
N PRO A 380 -12.19 15.78 -9.99
CA PRO A 380 -10.80 16.26 -10.02
C PRO A 380 -10.44 17.09 -8.78
N GLY A 381 -9.29 16.79 -8.17
CA GLY A 381 -8.81 17.45 -6.94
C GLY A 381 -9.54 17.05 -5.65
N ARG A 382 -10.52 16.13 -5.71
CA ARG A 382 -11.20 15.61 -4.51
C ARG A 382 -10.63 14.27 -4.09
N THR A 383 -10.50 14.09 -2.78
CA THR A 383 -9.99 12.85 -2.17
C THR A 383 -11.09 11.95 -1.60
N SER A 384 -12.35 12.36 -1.73
CA SER A 384 -13.52 11.56 -1.33
C SER A 384 -14.75 11.88 -2.18
N ALA A 385 -15.63 10.88 -2.33
CA ALA A 385 -16.96 11.02 -2.92
C ALA A 385 -17.95 10.12 -2.18
N THR A 386 -19.22 10.53 -2.11
CA THR A 386 -20.29 9.80 -1.41
C THR A 386 -21.40 9.49 -2.40
N GLY A 387 -21.96 8.28 -2.33
CA GLY A 387 -23.05 7.84 -3.18
C GLY A 387 -23.32 6.34 -3.05
N VAL A 388 -24.02 5.76 -4.02
CA VAL A 388 -24.22 4.31 -4.11
C VAL A 388 -22.99 3.61 -4.69
N ILE A 389 -22.76 2.36 -4.26
CA ILE A 389 -21.90 1.40 -4.94
C ILE A 389 -22.81 0.32 -5.53
N TRP A 390 -22.67 -0.01 -6.81
CA TRP A 390 -23.62 -0.89 -7.48
C TRP A 390 -23.01 -1.79 -8.56
N VAL A 391 -23.75 -2.83 -8.92
CA VAL A 391 -23.50 -3.76 -10.03
C VAL A 391 -24.77 -3.88 -10.87
N ALA A 392 -24.64 -4.20 -12.16
CA ALA A 392 -25.77 -4.56 -13.01
C ALA A 392 -25.64 -6.02 -13.43
N ASP A 393 -26.66 -6.83 -13.18
CA ASP A 393 -26.63 -8.24 -13.57
C ASP A 393 -26.67 -8.43 -15.10
N GLN A 394 -26.62 -9.69 -15.53
CA GLN A 394 -26.73 -10.06 -16.95
C GLN A 394 -28.04 -9.61 -17.64
N ASN A 395 -29.08 -9.28 -16.87
CA ASN A 395 -30.36 -8.77 -17.34
C ASN A 395 -30.47 -7.24 -17.23
N SER A 396 -29.35 -6.56 -16.94
CA SER A 396 -29.29 -5.11 -16.69
C SER A 396 -30.13 -4.66 -15.47
N VAL A 397 -30.42 -5.56 -14.53
CA VAL A 397 -31.03 -5.20 -13.24
C VAL A 397 -29.93 -4.71 -12.31
N THR A 398 -30.11 -3.50 -11.77
CA THR A 398 -29.14 -2.89 -10.87
C THR A 398 -29.37 -3.26 -9.41
N TYR A 399 -28.27 -3.58 -8.74
CA TYR A 399 -28.22 -3.88 -7.31
C TYR A 399 -27.18 -3.00 -6.63
N CYS A 400 -27.57 -2.36 -5.53
CA CYS A 400 -26.69 -1.55 -4.70
C CYS A 400 -26.14 -2.39 -3.54
N LEU A 401 -24.88 -2.15 -3.20
CA LEU A 401 -24.28 -2.63 -1.97
C LEU A 401 -24.97 -1.93 -0.78
N SER A 402 -25.48 -2.71 0.16
CA SER A 402 -26.20 -2.25 1.34
C SER A 402 -25.45 -2.65 2.61
N SER A 403 -25.21 -1.67 3.46
CA SER A 403 -24.63 -1.84 4.79
C SER A 403 -25.65 -2.43 5.76
N PRO A 404 -25.28 -3.46 6.55
CA PRO A 404 -26.11 -3.95 7.65
C PRO A 404 -26.11 -3.00 8.86
N GLY A 405 -25.29 -1.93 8.84
CA GLY A 405 -25.20 -0.96 9.94
C GLY A 405 -24.42 -1.42 11.18
N MET A 406 -23.85 -2.62 11.12
CA MET A 406 -23.11 -3.27 12.21
C MET A 406 -21.99 -4.14 11.64
N LEU A 407 -21.17 -4.73 12.52
CA LEU A 407 -20.12 -5.69 12.17
C LEU A 407 -20.73 -6.98 11.60
N SER A 408 -21.00 -6.98 10.30
CA SER A 408 -21.64 -8.05 9.56
C SER A 408 -21.38 -7.87 8.06
N TYR A 409 -21.91 -8.78 7.23
CA TYR A 409 -21.67 -8.77 5.79
C TYR A 409 -22.59 -7.75 5.08
N PRO A 410 -22.05 -6.90 4.19
CA PRO A 410 -22.86 -6.15 3.26
C PRO A 410 -23.57 -7.10 2.28
N LYS A 411 -24.75 -6.68 1.84
CA LYS A 411 -25.62 -7.45 0.93
C LYS A 411 -26.00 -6.63 -0.28
N LEU A 412 -26.49 -7.27 -1.33
CA LEU A 412 -27.08 -6.58 -2.46
C LEU A 412 -28.58 -6.34 -2.25
N VAL A 413 -29.04 -5.16 -2.63
CA VAL A 413 -30.47 -4.81 -2.68
C VAL A 413 -30.77 -4.18 -4.04
N ARG A 414 -31.94 -4.50 -4.61
CA ARG A 414 -32.36 -3.85 -5.86
C ARG A 414 -32.48 -2.35 -5.65
N CYS A 415 -31.98 -1.55 -6.58
CA CYS A 415 -32.00 -0.09 -6.46
C CYS A 415 -32.05 0.59 -7.84
N ASP A 416 -32.33 1.89 -7.83
CA ASP A 416 -32.06 2.80 -8.94
C ASP A 416 -30.84 3.65 -8.57
N PRO A 417 -29.69 3.53 -9.25
CA PRO A 417 -28.48 4.28 -8.92
C PRO A 417 -28.61 5.79 -9.21
N ALA A 418 -29.64 6.22 -9.97
CA ALA A 418 -29.93 7.62 -10.20
C ALA A 418 -30.83 8.25 -9.12
N ALA A 419 -31.49 7.42 -8.32
CA ALA A 419 -32.30 7.89 -7.19
C ALA A 419 -31.42 8.33 -6.02
N ALA A 420 -32.00 9.13 -5.11
CA ALA A 420 -31.31 9.50 -3.88
C ALA A 420 -31.00 8.22 -3.05
N PRO A 421 -29.76 8.03 -2.59
CA PRO A 421 -29.39 6.84 -1.83
C PRO A 421 -30.12 6.82 -0.48
N THR A 422 -30.47 5.63 -0.02
CA THR A 422 -30.90 5.43 1.37
C THR A 422 -29.66 5.44 2.28
N ALA A 423 -29.84 5.66 3.59
CA ALA A 423 -28.72 5.65 4.52
C ALA A 423 -27.91 4.34 4.47
N ALA A 424 -28.59 3.19 4.34
CA ALA A 424 -27.95 1.88 4.25
C ALA A 424 -27.16 1.65 2.95
N THR A 425 -27.53 2.32 1.85
CA THR A 425 -26.85 2.21 0.55
C THR A 425 -25.89 3.37 0.27
N THR A 426 -25.71 4.26 1.24
CA THR A 426 -24.77 5.38 1.15
C THR A 426 -23.39 4.94 1.60
N TRP A 427 -22.43 5.07 0.70
CA TRP A 427 -21.02 4.78 0.93
C TRP A 427 -20.17 6.00 0.60
N THR A 428 -19.13 6.22 1.39
CA THR A 428 -18.07 7.16 1.09
C THR A 428 -16.86 6.40 0.58
N ARG A 429 -16.47 6.68 -0.66
CA ARG A 429 -15.20 6.23 -1.24
C ARG A 429 -14.15 7.29 -1.00
N ARG A 430 -13.00 6.91 -0.46
CA ARG A 430 -11.79 7.73 -0.38
C ARG A 430 -10.82 7.36 -1.51
N GLY A 431 -10.16 8.36 -2.08
CA GLY A 431 -9.03 8.19 -2.98
C GLY A 431 -7.71 8.30 -2.23
N ASN A 432 -6.67 8.84 -2.89
CA ASN A 432 -5.44 9.20 -2.20
C ASN A 432 -5.68 10.43 -1.32
N THR A 433 -5.72 10.25 0.00
CA THR A 433 -5.84 11.36 0.98
C THR A 433 -4.48 11.92 1.42
N GLY A 434 -3.37 11.32 0.98
CA GLY A 434 -2.03 11.59 1.50
C GLY A 434 -1.73 10.93 2.86
N VAL A 435 -2.71 10.27 3.48
CA VAL A 435 -2.57 9.60 4.78
C VAL A 435 -2.99 8.14 4.64
N PHE A 436 -2.05 7.21 4.80
CA PHE A 436 -2.31 5.77 4.60
C PHE A 436 -3.55 5.29 5.36
N ALA A 437 -3.71 5.69 6.63
CA ALA A 437 -4.84 5.29 7.47
C ALA A 437 -6.22 5.64 6.88
N THR A 438 -6.34 6.73 6.09
CA THR A 438 -7.61 7.18 5.52
C THR A 438 -7.71 7.00 4.00
N ALA A 439 -6.60 6.79 3.30
CA ALA A 439 -6.59 6.64 1.86
C ALA A 439 -7.34 5.37 1.41
N TYR A 440 -7.95 5.39 0.21
CA TYR A 440 -8.52 4.23 -0.49
C TYR A 440 -9.55 3.39 0.28
N ARG A 441 -10.18 3.95 1.32
CA ARG A 441 -11.25 3.27 2.07
C ARG A 441 -12.58 3.36 1.36
N ILE A 442 -13.41 2.34 1.58
CA ILE A 442 -14.84 2.38 1.32
C ILE A 442 -15.54 2.26 2.67
N GLU A 443 -16.26 3.29 3.08
CA GLU A 443 -16.81 3.42 4.44
C GLU A 443 -18.27 3.84 4.44
N THR A 444 -18.98 3.56 5.54
CA THR A 444 -20.36 3.98 5.76
C THR A 444 -20.56 4.42 7.21
N THR A 445 -21.43 5.40 7.42
CA THR A 445 -21.82 5.89 8.74
C THR A 445 -23.16 5.33 9.20
N TYR A 446 -23.83 4.51 8.36
CA TYR A 446 -25.13 3.94 8.68
C TYR A 446 -25.05 3.15 9.99
N GLN A 447 -25.80 3.60 11.01
CA GLN A 447 -25.85 3.03 12.36
C GLN A 447 -24.49 2.85 13.07
N ALA A 448 -23.42 3.48 12.57
CA ALA A 448 -22.16 3.51 13.27
C ALA A 448 -22.29 4.35 14.56
N PRO A 449 -21.56 4.02 15.63
CA PRO A 449 -21.45 4.89 16.80
C PRO A 449 -21.05 6.31 16.41
N GLY A 450 -21.50 7.30 17.19
CA GLY A 450 -21.27 8.72 16.89
C GLY A 450 -19.80 9.03 16.65
N GLY A 451 -19.49 9.70 15.52
CA GLY A 451 -18.13 10.06 15.13
C GLY A 451 -17.29 8.91 14.54
N THR A 452 -17.87 7.72 14.35
CA THR A 452 -17.16 6.56 13.77
C THR A 452 -17.73 6.19 12.40
N SER A 453 -17.08 5.22 11.74
CA SER A 453 -17.56 4.64 10.48
C SER A 453 -17.21 3.16 10.44
N TRP A 454 -18.00 2.40 9.69
CA TRP A 454 -17.69 1.03 9.32
C TRP A 454 -16.97 1.01 7.98
N CYS A 455 -15.89 0.25 7.88
CA CYS A 455 -15.09 0.11 6.67
C CYS A 455 -15.31 -1.27 6.05
N LEU A 456 -15.42 -1.31 4.71
CA LEU A 456 -15.43 -2.55 3.95
C LEU A 456 -14.05 -3.22 4.06
N ALA A 457 -14.02 -4.49 4.46
CA ALA A 457 -12.81 -5.27 4.66
C ALA A 457 -13.04 -6.75 4.29
N PRO A 458 -11.98 -7.53 4.02
CA PRO A 458 -12.05 -8.98 4.01
C PRO A 458 -12.16 -9.50 5.45
N THR A 459 -12.77 -10.66 5.63
CA THR A 459 -12.62 -11.47 6.85
C THR A 459 -11.25 -12.17 6.85
N ASP A 460 -10.77 -12.60 8.02
CA ASP A 460 -9.69 -13.59 8.09
C ASP A 460 -10.21 -14.94 7.57
N PRO A 461 -9.69 -15.46 6.45
CA PRO A 461 -10.19 -16.71 5.87
C PRO A 461 -9.97 -17.92 6.79
N LYS A 462 -9.05 -17.85 7.77
CA LYS A 462 -8.86 -18.92 8.77
C LYS A 462 -9.97 -18.97 9.81
N VAL A 463 -10.67 -17.85 10.01
CA VAL A 463 -11.77 -17.73 10.99
C VAL A 463 -13.12 -17.81 10.30
N ASP A 464 -13.26 -17.15 9.16
CA ASP A 464 -14.52 -17.00 8.45
C ASP A 464 -14.29 -16.94 6.94
N ALA A 465 -14.20 -18.11 6.32
CA ALA A 465 -14.06 -18.27 4.87
C ALA A 465 -15.36 -18.71 4.18
N TRP A 466 -15.41 -18.46 2.88
CA TRP A 466 -16.26 -19.21 1.97
C TRP A 466 -15.59 -20.54 1.63
N SER A 467 -16.30 -21.64 1.86
CA SER A 467 -15.76 -23.00 1.68
C SER A 467 -15.71 -23.38 0.21
N THR A 468 -14.57 -23.15 -0.44
CA THR A 468 -14.24 -23.68 -1.78
C THR A 468 -13.42 -24.97 -1.74
N GLY A 469 -13.33 -25.61 -0.57
CA GLY A 469 -12.49 -26.79 -0.33
C GLY A 469 -11.14 -26.45 0.32
N ASN A 470 -10.56 -25.28 0.02
CA ASN A 470 -9.27 -24.83 0.58
C ASN A 470 -9.40 -23.82 1.72
N ASN A 471 -10.62 -23.37 2.06
CA ASN A 471 -10.93 -22.41 3.13
C ASN A 471 -10.03 -21.15 3.12
N ASP A 472 -9.64 -20.69 1.93
CA ASP A 472 -8.71 -19.58 1.71
C ASP A 472 -9.40 -18.35 1.11
N THR A 473 -10.71 -18.41 0.89
CA THR A 473 -11.49 -17.31 0.33
C THR A 473 -12.19 -16.52 1.43
N SER A 474 -11.77 -15.28 1.64
CA SER A 474 -12.43 -14.36 2.57
C SER A 474 -13.82 -13.97 2.10
N LYS A 475 -14.68 -13.63 3.05
CA LYS A 475 -15.93 -12.90 2.80
C LYS A 475 -15.69 -11.41 2.88
N GLY A 476 -16.49 -10.62 2.16
CA GLY A 476 -16.56 -9.18 2.38
C GLY A 476 -17.38 -8.88 3.63
N THR A 477 -16.83 -8.10 4.55
CA THR A 477 -17.46 -7.73 5.83
C THR A 477 -17.32 -6.24 6.13
N LEU A 478 -18.06 -5.75 7.13
CA LEU A 478 -17.82 -4.48 7.77
C LEU A 478 -16.98 -4.66 9.04
N ALA A 479 -15.94 -3.82 9.17
CA ALA A 479 -15.08 -3.72 10.34
C ALA A 479 -15.03 -2.28 10.87
N ALA A 480 -14.60 -2.10 12.12
CA ALA A 480 -14.26 -0.76 12.62
C ALA A 480 -13.09 -0.20 11.79
N CYS A 481 -13.21 1.03 11.31
CA CYS A 481 -12.15 1.63 10.50
C CYS A 481 -10.85 1.81 11.33
N ASP A 482 -9.79 1.10 10.96
CA ASP A 482 -8.49 1.10 11.65
C ASP A 482 -7.34 1.53 10.71
N GLY A 483 -7.61 1.65 9.41
CA GLY A 483 -6.62 2.04 8.41
C GLY A 483 -5.68 0.92 7.97
N SER A 484 -5.97 -0.32 8.34
CA SER A 484 -5.25 -1.52 7.90
C SER A 484 -5.26 -1.68 6.37
N PRO A 485 -4.27 -2.42 5.82
CA PRO A 485 -4.25 -2.85 4.42
C PRO A 485 -5.57 -3.46 3.93
N GLY A 486 -6.20 -4.33 4.74
CA GLY A 486 -7.47 -4.97 4.37
C GLY A 486 -8.62 -4.00 4.13
N GLN A 487 -8.55 -2.77 4.66
CA GLN A 487 -9.57 -1.74 4.44
C GLN A 487 -9.32 -0.86 3.21
N LYS A 488 -8.34 -1.21 2.39
CA LYS A 488 -7.93 -0.43 1.21
C LYS A 488 -8.35 -1.15 -0.06
N TRP A 489 -8.99 -0.41 -0.96
CA TRP A 489 -9.55 -0.94 -2.20
C TRP A 489 -9.05 -0.14 -3.40
N ASN A 490 -8.51 -0.84 -4.41
CA ASN A 490 -7.83 -0.23 -5.56
C ASN A 490 -6.75 0.79 -5.13
N ALA A 491 -6.07 0.50 -4.02
CA ALA A 491 -4.96 1.33 -3.56
C ALA A 491 -3.78 1.16 -4.50
N ASP A 492 -3.18 2.29 -4.87
CA ASP A 492 -1.91 2.28 -5.57
C ASP A 492 -0.83 1.78 -4.59
N PRO A 493 -0.01 0.77 -4.97
CA PRO A 493 1.09 0.31 -4.12
C PRO A 493 2.05 1.44 -3.72
N MET A 494 2.14 2.52 -4.51
CA MET A 494 2.94 3.71 -4.24
C MET A 494 2.29 4.72 -3.26
N VAL A 495 1.09 4.43 -2.73
CA VAL A 495 0.40 5.29 -1.73
C VAL A 495 1.18 5.34 -0.42
N LEU A 496 2.12 4.42 -0.26
CA LEU A 496 3.13 4.42 0.79
C LEU A 496 4.35 5.29 0.43
N SER A 497 4.18 6.29 -0.42
CA SER A 497 5.24 7.25 -0.73
C SER A 497 5.85 7.76 0.57
N PRO A 498 7.18 7.72 0.72
CA PRO A 498 7.81 8.14 1.95
C PRO A 498 7.46 9.60 2.25
N ALA A 499 6.65 9.82 3.28
CA ALA A 499 6.18 11.14 3.66
C ALA A 499 6.75 11.53 5.01
N VAL A 500 7.12 12.81 5.11
CA VAL A 500 7.40 13.45 6.39
C VAL A 500 6.10 14.08 6.86
N THR A 501 5.63 13.72 8.05
CA THR A 501 4.46 14.28 8.71
C THR A 501 4.85 14.82 10.09
N ASP A 502 3.93 15.54 10.73
CA ASP A 502 4.04 15.95 12.13
C ASP A 502 5.32 16.76 12.45
N LEU A 503 5.75 17.61 11.50
CA LEU A 503 6.87 18.51 11.70
C LEU A 503 6.48 19.61 12.71
N SER A 504 7.16 19.64 13.86
CA SER A 504 6.90 20.62 14.91
C SER A 504 8.16 20.99 15.69
N GLU A 505 8.22 22.24 16.15
CA GLU A 505 9.19 22.69 17.16
C GLU A 505 8.64 22.39 18.56
N LYS A 506 9.52 21.98 19.48
CA LYS A 506 9.17 21.66 20.87
C LYS A 506 9.71 22.69 21.87
#